data_AF-A0AAQ3VKJ0-F1
#
_entry.id   AF-A0AAQ3VKJ0-F1
#
_cell.length_a   1.000
_cell.length_b   1.000
_cell.length_c   1.000
_cell.angle_alpha   90.00
_cell.angle_beta   90.00
_cell.angle_gamma   90.00
#
_symmetry.space_group_name_H-M   'P 1'
#
loop_
_entity.id
_entity.type
_entity.pdbx_description
1 polymer ?
#
loop_
_entity_poly.entity_id
_entity_poly.type
_entity_poly.pdbx_seq_one_letter_code
_entity_poly.pdbx_strand_id
1 'polypeptide(L)'
;MFYKPGSGWTQCGVANQELGRNDCCGAGASGACNVPGYLDQALSIVGHLDHWVGGIASVAQVETEVTFARPLGIRVAWSGGGAHFLCIMGHYHAGGIDWITVDDPIYGRSNVNYTTLQTKYQGTGSWTHTYYTKY
;
A
#
# COMPACT_ATOMS: atom_id res chain seq x y z
N MET A 1 7.90 -12.33 -1.32
CA MET A 1 7.06 -11.12 -1.58
C MET A 1 7.92 -9.97 -2.09
N PHE A 2 7.37 -9.03 -2.88
CA PHE A 2 8.12 -8.00 -3.65
C PHE A 2 9.26 -7.30 -2.88
N TYR A 3 9.04 -6.96 -1.60
CA TYR A 3 10.06 -6.31 -0.75
C TYR A 3 11.04 -7.25 -0.05
N LYS A 4 10.68 -8.53 0.10
CA LYS A 4 11.51 -9.57 0.75
C LYS A 4 11.38 -10.86 -0.06
N PRO A 5 12.27 -11.07 -1.07
CA PRO A 5 12.24 -12.27 -1.90
C PRO A 5 12.35 -13.57 -1.08
N GLY A 6 13.08 -13.55 0.05
CA GLY A 6 13.16 -14.67 0.99
C GLY A 6 11.96 -14.83 1.93
N SER A 7 10.91 -14.01 1.80
CA SER A 7 9.65 -14.22 2.53
C SER A 7 8.91 -15.41 1.94
N GLY A 8 8.44 -16.32 2.79
CA GLY A 8 7.56 -17.43 2.41
C GLY A 8 6.18 -16.97 1.93
N TRP A 9 5.83 -15.69 2.10
CA TRP A 9 4.56 -15.14 1.62
C TRP A 9 4.56 -14.87 0.11
N THR A 10 3.53 -15.38 -0.54
CA THR A 10 3.11 -15.07 -1.91
C THR A 10 1.79 -14.30 -1.86
N GLN A 11 1.46 -13.54 -2.92
CA GLN A 11 0.18 -12.82 -3.00
C GLN A 11 -1.01 -13.77 -2.85
N CYS A 12 -0.97 -14.91 -3.53
CA CYS A 12 -2.01 -15.93 -3.43
C CYS A 12 -2.07 -16.63 -2.06
N GLY A 13 -0.93 -16.75 -1.37
CA GLY A 13 -0.86 -17.28 -0.01
C GLY A 13 -1.55 -16.36 1.00
N VAL A 14 -1.38 -15.04 0.84
CA VAL A 14 -2.12 -14.06 1.63
C VAL A 14 -3.61 -14.13 1.32
N ALA A 15 -4.01 -14.17 0.03
CA ALA A 15 -5.41 -14.29 -0.37
C ALA A 15 -6.08 -15.57 0.18
N ASN A 16 -5.36 -16.70 0.19
CA ASN A 16 -5.83 -17.93 0.81
C ASN A 16 -6.15 -17.74 2.29
N GLN A 17 -5.29 -17.04 3.04
CA GLN A 17 -5.51 -16.77 4.46
C GLN A 17 -6.66 -15.77 4.69
N GLU A 18 -6.74 -14.70 3.90
CA GLU A 18 -7.82 -13.71 4.00
C GLU A 18 -9.19 -14.32 3.72
N LEU A 19 -9.28 -15.23 2.74
CA LEU A 19 -10.54 -15.78 2.25
C LEU A 19 -10.89 -17.14 2.87
N GLY A 20 -10.02 -17.71 3.72
CA GLY A 20 -10.19 -19.07 4.25
C GLY A 20 -10.16 -20.14 3.15
N ARG A 21 -9.32 -19.96 2.13
CA ARG A 21 -9.19 -20.82 0.95
C ARG A 21 -7.81 -21.46 0.88
N ASN A 22 -7.66 -22.43 -0.02
CA ASN A 22 -6.37 -23.07 -0.31
C ASN A 22 -6.06 -23.17 -1.82
N ASP A 23 -6.91 -22.62 -2.69
CA ASP A 23 -6.83 -22.73 -4.14
C ASP A 23 -6.48 -21.41 -4.86
N CYS A 24 -6.24 -20.32 -4.11
CA CYS A 24 -5.92 -19.01 -4.69
C CYS A 24 -4.58 -18.96 -5.42
N CYS A 25 -3.69 -19.93 -5.20
CA CYS A 25 -2.46 -20.07 -5.96
C CYS A 25 -2.63 -20.87 -7.27
N GLY A 26 -3.85 -21.31 -7.57
CA GLY A 26 -4.18 -22.08 -8.77
C GLY A 26 -5.53 -21.65 -9.33
N ALA A 27 -6.48 -22.59 -9.42
CA ALA A 27 -7.77 -22.37 -10.10
C ALA A 27 -8.61 -21.23 -9.50
N GLY A 28 -8.46 -20.93 -8.21
CA GLY A 28 -9.19 -19.85 -7.55
C GLY A 28 -8.75 -18.44 -7.95
N ALA A 29 -7.53 -18.28 -8.50
CA ALA A 29 -6.90 -16.98 -8.74
C ALA A 29 -7.68 -16.08 -9.71
N SER A 30 -8.28 -16.64 -10.75
CA SER A 30 -9.05 -15.89 -11.76
C SER A 30 -10.55 -15.76 -11.43
N GLY A 31 -11.00 -16.37 -10.32
CA GLY A 31 -12.41 -16.44 -9.95
C GLY A 31 -12.63 -16.07 -8.49
N ALA A 32 -12.89 -17.08 -7.65
CA ALA A 32 -13.33 -16.88 -6.27
C ALA A 32 -12.35 -16.12 -5.37
N CYS A 33 -11.06 -16.06 -5.73
CA CYS A 33 -10.07 -15.28 -4.99
C CYS A 33 -9.86 -13.86 -5.53
N ASN A 34 -10.40 -13.53 -6.71
CA ASN A 34 -10.29 -12.20 -7.30
C ASN A 34 -11.42 -11.30 -6.78
N VAL A 35 -11.32 -10.92 -5.52
CA VAL A 35 -12.29 -10.08 -4.82
C VAL A 35 -11.59 -8.90 -4.13
N PRO A 36 -12.30 -7.81 -3.83
CA PRO A 36 -11.74 -6.73 -3.01
C PRO A 36 -11.27 -7.25 -1.64
N GLY A 37 -10.10 -6.78 -1.20
CA GLY A 37 -9.51 -7.10 0.11
C GLY A 37 -9.28 -5.88 0.99
N TYR A 38 -8.81 -6.12 2.20
CA TYR A 38 -8.54 -5.10 3.21
C TYR A 38 -7.07 -5.11 3.60
N LEU A 39 -6.37 -4.00 3.38
CA LEU A 39 -4.91 -3.98 3.55
C LEU A 39 -4.47 -4.21 5.01
N ASP A 40 -5.27 -3.79 5.99
CA ASP A 40 -5.02 -4.09 7.40
C ASP A 40 -5.12 -5.59 7.72
N GLN A 41 -6.06 -6.32 7.12
CA GLN A 41 -6.15 -7.78 7.26
C GLN A 41 -4.92 -8.47 6.64
N ALA A 42 -4.59 -8.14 5.40
CA ALA A 42 -3.41 -8.65 4.72
C ALA A 42 -2.12 -8.39 5.52
N LEU A 43 -1.92 -7.16 6.01
CA LEU A 43 -0.76 -6.78 6.82
C LEU A 43 -0.74 -7.49 8.19
N SER A 44 -1.91 -7.75 8.77
CA SER A 44 -2.02 -8.53 10.02
C SER A 44 -1.64 -9.98 9.81
N ILE A 45 -2.10 -10.61 8.72
CA ILE A 45 -1.78 -12.00 8.36
C ILE A 45 -0.28 -12.19 8.19
N VAL A 46 0.40 -11.23 7.54
CA VAL A 46 1.85 -11.30 7.35
C VAL A 46 2.63 -10.78 8.57
N GLY A 47 1.96 -10.34 9.63
CA GLY A 47 2.57 -9.92 10.90
C GLY A 47 3.15 -8.50 10.90
N HIS A 48 2.88 -7.68 9.87
CA HIS A 48 3.52 -6.38 9.68
C HIS A 48 2.60 -5.18 9.90
N LEU A 49 1.33 -5.37 10.29
CA LEU A 49 0.48 -4.24 10.67
C LEU A 49 0.86 -3.73 12.07
N ASP A 50 1.13 -2.43 12.18
CA ASP A 50 1.12 -1.74 13.46
C ASP A 50 -0.30 -1.23 13.77
N HIS A 51 -0.79 -0.28 12.97
CA HIS A 51 -2.15 0.24 13.02
C HIS A 51 -2.51 0.92 11.69
N TRP A 52 -3.77 1.34 11.53
CA TRP A 52 -4.19 2.20 10.43
C TRP A 52 -5.04 3.37 10.93
N VAL A 53 -5.06 4.44 10.14
CA VAL A 53 -5.88 5.63 10.40
C VAL A 53 -6.62 6.06 9.14
N GLY A 54 -7.84 6.57 9.32
CA GLY A 54 -8.53 7.33 8.29
C GLY A 54 -7.86 8.71 8.17
N GLY A 55 -7.28 8.98 7.01
CA GLY A 55 -6.56 10.21 6.73
C GLY A 55 -5.17 10.02 6.15
N ILE A 56 -4.52 11.17 5.95
CA ILE A 56 -3.24 11.33 5.27
C ILE A 56 -2.17 11.53 6.34
N ALA A 57 -1.08 10.76 6.28
CA ALA A 57 0.08 11.02 7.12
C ALA A 57 0.79 12.31 6.69
N SER A 58 1.17 13.13 7.67
CA SER A 58 2.00 14.31 7.46
C SER A 58 3.38 13.94 6.88
N VAL A 59 4.05 14.91 6.26
CA VAL A 59 5.42 14.73 5.74
C VAL A 59 6.36 14.23 6.83
N ALA A 60 6.30 14.80 8.03
CA ALA A 60 7.14 14.38 9.16
C ALA A 60 6.88 12.93 9.60
N GLN A 61 5.62 12.47 9.57
CA GLN A 61 5.28 11.07 9.84
C GLN A 61 5.83 10.16 8.75
N VAL A 62 5.66 10.52 7.47
CA VAL A 62 6.21 9.75 6.35
C VAL A 62 7.72 9.63 6.47
N GLU A 63 8.41 10.76 6.66
CA GLU A 63 9.87 10.82 6.82
C GLU A 63 10.35 9.94 7.97
N THR A 64 9.68 10.01 9.12
CA THR A 64 10.02 9.19 10.30
C THR A 64 9.93 7.70 9.95
N GLU A 65 8.79 7.25 9.43
CA GLU A 65 8.56 5.84 9.15
C GLU A 65 9.53 5.27 8.11
N VAL A 66 9.74 5.97 6.99
CA VAL A 66 10.64 5.50 5.93
C VAL A 66 12.11 5.54 6.37
N THR A 67 12.51 6.50 7.22
CA THR A 67 13.86 6.56 7.80
C THR A 67 14.16 5.34 8.67
N PHE A 68 13.15 4.86 9.40
CA PHE A 68 13.26 3.61 10.16
C PHE A 68 12.91 2.38 9.33
N ALA A 69 12.95 2.45 8.00
CA ALA A 69 12.67 1.31 7.12
C ALA A 69 11.30 0.64 7.38
N ARG A 70 10.30 1.41 7.81
CA ARG A 70 8.90 1.00 7.96
C ARG A 70 8.09 1.65 6.84
N PRO A 71 7.90 0.98 5.69
CA PRO A 71 7.12 1.55 4.60
C PRO A 71 5.66 1.70 5.01
N LEU A 72 4.96 2.72 4.51
CA LEU A 72 3.54 2.91 4.80
C LEU A 72 2.68 2.36 3.67
N GLY A 73 1.63 1.61 3.99
CA GLY A 73 0.55 1.37 3.05
C GLY A 73 -0.36 2.60 2.95
N ILE A 74 -0.90 2.90 1.78
CA ILE A 74 -1.93 3.94 1.62
C ILE A 74 -3.09 3.44 0.77
N ARG A 75 -4.30 3.93 1.08
CA ARG A 75 -5.49 3.74 0.23
C ARG A 75 -5.77 4.99 -0.57
N VAL A 76 -5.76 4.85 -1.88
CA VAL A 76 -6.18 5.88 -2.84
C VAL A 76 -7.58 5.57 -3.35
N ALA A 77 -8.53 6.48 -3.18
CA ALA A 77 -9.88 6.36 -3.70
C ALA A 77 -10.02 7.15 -5.01
N TRP A 78 -10.66 6.57 -6.02
CA TRP A 78 -10.88 7.22 -7.32
C TRP A 78 -12.21 7.98 -7.35
N SER A 79 -12.27 9.08 -8.10
CA SER A 79 -13.52 9.84 -8.29
C SER A 79 -14.63 9.02 -8.96
N GLY A 80 -14.26 8.07 -9.83
CA GLY A 80 -15.19 7.14 -10.49
C GLY A 80 -15.64 5.95 -9.61
N GLY A 81 -15.19 5.89 -8.35
CA GLY A 81 -15.42 4.77 -7.45
C GLY A 81 -14.30 3.74 -7.46
N GLY A 82 -14.33 2.84 -6.47
CA GLY A 82 -13.24 1.91 -6.21
C GLY A 82 -12.06 2.57 -5.49
N ALA A 83 -11.03 1.76 -5.22
CA ALA A 83 -9.82 2.20 -4.56
C ALA A 83 -8.64 1.31 -4.95
N HIS A 84 -7.44 1.82 -4.65
CA HIS A 84 -6.18 1.17 -4.92
C HIS A 84 -5.23 1.33 -3.73
N PHE A 85 -4.39 0.33 -3.50
CA PHE A 85 -3.40 0.37 -2.42
C PHE A 85 -2.00 0.58 -3.01
N LEU A 86 -1.26 1.50 -2.40
CA LEU A 86 0.13 1.80 -2.74
C LEU A 86 1.01 1.66 -1.51
N CYS A 87 2.32 1.61 -1.73
CA CYS A 87 3.33 1.57 -0.68
C CYS A 87 4.21 2.82 -0.75
N ILE A 88 4.28 3.60 0.31
CA ILE A 88 5.24 4.69 0.46
C ILE A 88 6.57 4.12 0.93
N MET A 89 7.62 4.36 0.15
CA MET A 89 8.96 3.80 0.36
C MET A 89 10.00 4.86 0.72
N GLY A 90 9.69 6.13 0.51
CA GLY A 90 10.65 7.20 0.75
C GLY A 90 10.03 8.58 0.67
N HIS A 91 10.77 9.54 1.20
CA HIS A 91 10.52 10.97 1.09
C HIS A 91 11.85 11.67 0.81
N TYR A 92 11.80 12.74 0.02
CA TYR A 92 12.91 13.67 -0.10
C TYR A 92 12.38 15.07 -0.42
N HIS A 93 13.15 16.09 -0.03
CA HIS A 93 12.83 17.48 -0.30
C HIS A 93 13.78 18.04 -1.38
N ALA A 94 13.23 18.58 -2.47
CA ALA A 94 14.02 19.17 -3.54
C ALA A 94 13.27 20.31 -4.23
N GLY A 95 13.94 21.46 -4.41
CA GLY A 95 13.37 22.62 -5.10
C GLY A 95 12.13 23.21 -4.40
N GLY A 96 12.05 23.10 -3.06
CA GLY A 96 10.90 23.58 -2.29
C GLY A 96 9.69 22.65 -2.32
N ILE A 97 9.84 21.42 -2.80
CA ILE A 97 8.77 20.43 -2.95
C ILE A 97 9.13 19.17 -2.17
N ASP A 98 8.16 18.66 -1.40
CA ASP A 98 8.23 17.32 -0.81
C ASP A 98 7.79 16.28 -1.84
N TRP A 99 8.69 15.35 -2.13
CA TRP A 99 8.47 14.24 -3.03
C TRP A 99 8.33 12.95 -2.22
N ILE A 100 7.32 12.17 -2.55
CA ILE A 100 7.06 10.85 -1.97
C ILE A 100 7.36 9.79 -3.01
N THR A 101 8.25 8.87 -2.68
CA THR A 101 8.48 7.67 -3.49
C THR A 101 7.39 6.66 -3.16
N VAL A 102 6.54 6.35 -4.14
CA VAL A 102 5.51 5.32 -4.04
C VAL A 102 5.84 4.14 -4.92
N ASP A 103 5.46 2.95 -4.47
CA ASP A 103 5.38 1.75 -5.29
C ASP A 103 3.93 1.36 -5.50
N ASP A 104 3.56 1.24 -6.77
CA ASP A 104 2.20 0.97 -7.21
C ASP A 104 2.16 -0.38 -7.95
N PRO A 105 1.31 -1.34 -7.54
CA PRO A 105 1.19 -2.63 -8.22
C PRO A 105 0.76 -2.58 -9.71
N ILE A 106 0.16 -1.48 -10.15
CA ILE A 106 -0.32 -1.23 -11.52
C ILE A 106 0.68 -0.36 -12.29
N TYR A 107 1.16 0.73 -11.68
CA TYR A 107 1.95 1.76 -12.36
C TYR A 107 3.46 1.69 -12.06
N GLY A 108 3.88 0.83 -11.15
CA GLY A 108 5.26 0.70 -10.70
C GLY A 108 5.72 1.86 -9.81
N ARG A 109 7.03 1.88 -9.55
CA ARG A 109 7.64 2.89 -8.67
C ARG A 109 7.73 4.26 -9.32
N SER A 110 7.36 5.31 -8.59
CA SER A 110 7.46 6.69 -9.04
C SER A 110 7.65 7.67 -7.87
N ASN A 111 8.13 8.87 -8.18
CA ASN A 111 8.18 9.99 -7.24
C ASN A 111 7.02 10.94 -7.52
N VAL A 112 6.22 11.21 -6.51
CA VAL A 112 5.00 12.02 -6.63
C VAL A 112 5.12 13.19 -5.66
N ASN A 113 4.77 14.40 -6.12
CA ASN A 113 4.65 15.55 -5.23
C ASN A 113 3.62 15.22 -4.13
N TYR A 114 3.98 15.43 -2.87
CA TYR A 114 3.13 15.14 -1.72
C TYR A 114 1.72 15.74 -1.87
N THR A 115 1.59 17.01 -2.27
CA THR A 115 0.28 17.67 -2.47
C THR A 115 -0.54 17.04 -3.60
N THR A 116 0.13 16.53 -4.65
CA THR A 116 -0.54 15.79 -5.73
C THR A 116 -1.00 14.43 -5.24
N LEU A 117 -0.18 13.71 -4.48
CA LEU A 117 -0.54 12.41 -3.92
C LEU A 117 -1.77 12.48 -3.02
N GLN A 118 -1.97 13.59 -2.31
CA GLN A 118 -3.12 13.78 -1.42
C GLN A 118 -4.46 13.76 -2.16
N THR A 119 -4.56 14.33 -3.37
CA THR A 119 -5.87 14.62 -4.00
C THR A 119 -5.97 14.32 -5.49
N LYS A 120 -4.84 14.11 -6.19
CA LYS A 120 -4.78 13.99 -7.65
C LYS A 120 -3.78 12.92 -8.11
N TYR A 121 -3.56 11.87 -7.32
CA TYR A 121 -2.76 10.74 -7.76
C TYR A 121 -3.35 10.15 -9.05
N GLN A 122 -2.55 10.03 -10.11
CA GLN A 122 -3.02 9.64 -11.46
C GLN A 122 -4.25 10.43 -11.95
N GLY A 123 -4.33 11.71 -11.59
CA GLY A 123 -5.37 12.64 -12.04
C GLY A 123 -6.62 12.70 -11.16
N THR A 124 -7.03 11.60 -10.53
CA THR A 124 -8.31 11.53 -9.79
C THR A 124 -8.24 10.84 -8.42
N GLY A 125 -7.11 10.25 -8.08
CA GLY A 125 -6.92 9.48 -6.85
C GLY A 125 -6.68 10.37 -5.65
N SER A 126 -7.43 10.15 -4.58
CA SER A 126 -7.25 10.82 -3.28
C SER A 126 -6.78 9.85 -2.21
N TRP A 127 -5.72 10.21 -1.49
CA TRP A 127 -5.23 9.44 -0.33
C TRP A 127 -6.23 9.58 0.82
N THR A 128 -6.85 8.47 1.21
CA THR A 128 -7.92 8.43 2.21
C THR A 128 -7.55 7.73 3.50
N HIS A 129 -6.60 6.79 3.48
CA HIS A 129 -6.22 5.99 4.64
C HIS A 129 -4.72 5.73 4.65
N THR A 130 -4.12 5.65 5.83
CA THR A 130 -2.70 5.31 6.02
C THR A 130 -2.59 4.08 6.91
N TYR A 131 -1.71 3.15 6.52
CA TYR A 131 -1.44 1.90 7.20
C TYR A 131 0.03 1.90 7.63
N TYR A 132 0.27 2.02 8.92
CA TYR A 132 1.59 2.00 9.51
C TYR A 132 2.05 0.55 9.68
N THR A 133 3.29 0.28 9.30
CA THR A 133 3.87 -1.06 9.38
C THR A 133 4.87 -1.18 10.52
N LYS A 134 5.18 -2.42 10.88
CA LYS A 134 6.23 -2.77 11.86
C LYS A 134 7.09 -3.92 11.35
N TYR A 135 8.21 -4.15 12.03
CA TYR A 135 9.14 -5.24 11.74
C TYR A 135 8.55 -6.63 12.01
#